data_AF-A0A8T5L1K2-F1
#
_entry.id   AF-A0A8T5L1K2-F1
#
_cell.length_a   1.000
_cell.length_b   1.000
_cell.length_c   1.000
_cell.angle_alpha   90.00
_cell.angle_beta   90.00
_cell.angle_gamma   90.00
#
_symmetry.space_group_name_H-M   'P 1'
#
loop_
_entity.id
_entity.type
_entity.pdbx_description
1 polymer ?
#
loop_
_entity_poly.entity_id
_entity_poly.type
_entity_poly.pdbx_seq_one_letter_code
_entity_poly.pdbx_strand_id
1 'polypeptide(L)'
;MIDWRILAASFAGLIVVSSLVVGGFGGNIFSDLLDNVGNWLGSSPFGGFFSTPEVKTHEVDMTIYPVKISLDPELSVNLSTDDTVIENFKGTISFDFEEQKMLLEESSTSLKFELPIKNMEINNFKLNSFSADNIKLKIAPDIVSENGSIQLQNFFGKVIVTTENLKLEGNVSKIVAKIGDNTWELK
;
A
#
# COMPACT_ATOMS: atom_id res chain seq x y z
N MET A 1 38.67 9.22 13.19
CA MET A 1 37.26 9.19 12.73
C MET A 1 36.59 8.01 13.40
N ILE A 2 35.54 8.24 14.19
CA ILE A 2 34.76 7.15 14.79
C ILE A 2 33.91 6.53 13.69
N ASP A 3 33.94 5.19 13.58
CA ASP A 3 33.17 4.44 12.58
C ASP A 3 31.68 4.54 12.91
N TRP A 4 30.89 5.05 11.96
CA TRP A 4 29.46 5.28 12.11
C TRP A 4 28.69 3.98 12.40
N ARG A 5 29.20 2.83 11.95
CA ARG A 5 28.60 1.51 12.20
C ARG A 5 28.68 1.13 13.67
N ILE A 6 29.80 1.48 14.33
CA ILE A 6 30.01 1.25 15.76
C ILE A 6 29.06 2.14 16.56
N LEU A 7 28.84 3.38 16.12
CA LEU A 7 27.91 4.31 16.77
C LEU A 7 26.45 3.83 16.68
N ALA A 8 26.03 3.39 15.48
CA ALA A 8 24.68 2.87 15.23
C ALA A 8 24.42 1.57 15.99
N ALA A 9 25.39 0.65 16.01
CA ALA A 9 25.29 -0.60 16.75
C ALA A 9 25.22 -0.37 18.27
N SER A 10 25.96 0.62 18.78
CA SER A 10 25.93 0.98 20.21
C SER A 10 24.58 1.59 20.61
N PHE A 11 23.98 2.42 19.74
CA PHE A 11 22.67 3.02 19.97
C PHE A 11 21.55 1.98 19.93
N ALA A 12 21.57 1.08 18.95
CA ALA A 12 20.63 -0.04 18.87
C ALA A 12 20.75 -0.97 20.08
N GLY A 13 21.98 -1.26 20.53
CA GLY A 13 22.23 -2.03 21.74
C GLY A 13 21.65 -1.38 22.99
N LEU A 14 21.76 -0.05 23.13
CA LEU A 14 21.22 0.70 24.26
C LEU A 14 19.68 0.69 24.30
N ILE A 15 19.03 0.72 23.13
CA ILE A 15 17.56 0.60 23.01
C ILE A 15 17.10 -0.80 23.41
N VAL A 16 17.79 -1.84 22.96
CA VAL A 16 17.45 -3.23 23.32
C VAL A 16 17.65 -3.46 24.82
N VAL A 17 18.78 -3.01 25.40
CA VAL A 17 19.05 -3.18 26.83
C VAL A 17 18.08 -2.39 27.69
N SER A 18 17.72 -1.15 27.30
CA SER A 18 16.72 -0.37 28.03
C SER A 18 15.32 -0.99 27.97
N SER A 19 14.93 -1.58 26.84
CA SER A 19 13.64 -2.29 26.71
C SER A 19 13.55 -3.56 27.57
N LEU A 20 14.68 -4.22 27.85
CA LEU A 20 14.73 -5.41 28.70
C LEU A 20 14.65 -5.08 30.20
N VAL A 21 15.18 -3.92 30.62
CA VAL A 21 15.20 -3.51 32.04
C VAL A 21 13.85 -2.99 32.53
N VAL A 22 13.03 -2.41 31.64
CA VAL A 22 11.73 -1.81 32.01
C VAL A 22 10.57 -2.82 32.00
N GLY A 23 10.80 -4.07 31.56
CA GLY A 23 9.88 -5.19 31.76
C GLY A 23 8.59 -5.10 30.95
N GLY A 24 8.62 -5.65 29.73
CA GLY A 24 7.42 -6.04 28.98
C GLY A 24 7.34 -5.44 27.57
N PHE A 25 7.33 -6.31 26.56
CA PHE A 25 6.92 -5.96 25.20
C PHE A 25 5.39 -5.72 25.19
N GLY A 26 4.98 -4.51 25.60
CA GLY A 26 3.60 -4.01 25.56
C GLY A 26 3.48 -2.84 24.58
N GLY A 27 2.54 -2.94 23.65
CA GLY A 27 2.50 -2.26 22.35
C GLY A 27 2.33 -0.74 22.26
N ASN A 28 2.65 0.05 23.28
CA ASN A 28 2.61 1.53 23.18
C ASN A 28 3.96 2.20 23.47
N ILE A 29 4.95 1.47 23.99
CA ILE A 29 6.24 2.07 24.37
C ILE A 29 7.12 2.26 23.12
N PHE A 30 7.01 1.37 22.12
CA PHE A 30 7.79 1.48 20.89
C PHE A 30 7.33 2.63 20.00
N SER A 31 6.02 2.91 19.92
CA SER A 31 5.51 4.05 19.14
C SER A 31 5.91 5.38 19.77
N ASP A 32 5.69 5.53 21.08
CA ASP A 32 6.06 6.76 21.80
C ASP A 32 7.57 7.00 21.81
N LEU A 33 8.37 5.92 21.84
CA LEU A 33 9.83 6.03 21.79
C LEU A 33 10.33 6.29 20.36
N LEU A 34 9.72 5.72 19.31
CA LEU A 34 10.02 6.06 17.91
C LEU A 34 9.65 7.51 17.58
N ASP A 35 8.49 7.97 18.01
CA ASP A 35 8.01 9.34 17.75
C ASP A 35 8.87 10.37 18.51
N ASN A 36 9.24 10.08 19.76
CA ASN A 36 10.14 10.95 20.53
C ASN A 36 11.59 10.88 20.05
N VAL A 37 12.07 9.74 19.56
CA VAL A 37 13.40 9.62 18.94
C VAL A 37 13.44 10.34 17.59
N GLY A 38 12.37 10.31 16.80
CA GLY A 38 12.24 11.08 15.56
C GLY A 38 12.33 12.59 15.82
N ASN A 39 11.62 13.08 16.83
CA ASN A 39 11.69 14.48 17.25
C ASN A 39 13.05 14.87 17.83
N TRP A 40 13.68 13.98 18.61
CA TRP A 40 15.01 14.22 19.19
C TRP A 40 16.13 14.21 18.12
N LEU A 41 16.09 13.26 17.18
CA LEU A 41 17.05 13.18 16.07
C LEU A 41 16.89 14.32 15.07
N GLY A 42 15.66 14.82 14.86
CA GLY A 42 15.39 15.99 14.03
C GLY A 42 15.97 17.31 14.59
N SER A 43 16.13 17.40 15.92
CA SER A 43 16.70 18.57 16.60
C SER A 43 18.22 18.50 16.85
N SER A 44 18.86 17.39 16.48
CA SER A 44 20.29 17.14 16.69
C SER A 44 21.13 17.64 15.50
N PRO A 45 22.38 18.08 15.70
CA PRO A 45 23.30 18.43 14.61
C PRO A 45 23.63 17.26 13.66
N PHE A 46 23.16 16.04 13.97
CA PHE A 46 23.21 14.85 13.11
C PHE A 46 21.93 14.62 12.27
N GLY A 47 20.85 15.40 12.48
CA GLY A 47 19.56 15.24 11.81
C GLY A 47 19.57 15.45 10.29
N GLY A 48 20.63 16.09 9.75
CA GLY A 48 20.82 16.24 8.30
C GLY A 48 21.35 14.99 7.58
N PHE A 49 21.79 13.96 8.30
CA PHE A 49 22.29 12.71 7.69
C PHE A 49 21.21 11.62 7.56
N PHE A 50 20.14 11.72 8.33
CA PHE A 50 19.01 10.78 8.34
C PHE A 50 17.72 11.40 7.81
N SER A 51 17.81 12.45 7.00
CA SER A 51 16.70 12.86 6.15
C SER A 51 16.47 11.74 5.13
N THR A 52 15.70 10.73 5.54
CA THR A 52 14.99 9.85 4.61
C THR A 52 14.35 10.77 3.59
N PRO A 53 14.58 10.60 2.29
CA PRO A 53 13.92 11.41 1.29
C PRO A 53 12.43 11.37 1.59
N GLU A 54 11.80 12.52 1.85
CA GLU A 54 10.35 12.59 1.93
C GLU A 54 9.85 12.03 0.61
N VAL A 55 9.26 10.82 0.65
CA VAL A 55 8.59 10.25 -0.51
C VAL A 55 7.40 11.15 -0.73
N LYS A 56 7.48 12.02 -1.74
CA LYS A 56 6.35 12.86 -2.14
C LYS A 56 5.18 11.93 -2.42
N THR A 57 4.10 12.14 -1.68
CA THR A 57 2.85 11.41 -1.87
C THR A 57 1.86 12.35 -2.52
N HIS A 58 1.06 11.81 -3.43
CA HIS A 58 0.02 12.53 -4.13
C HIS A 58 -1.31 11.85 -3.89
N GLU A 59 -2.32 12.62 -3.55
CA GLU A 59 -3.69 12.14 -3.43
C GLU A 59 -4.27 11.87 -4.81
N VAL A 60 -4.90 10.71 -4.98
CA VAL A 60 -5.45 10.25 -6.24
C VAL A 60 -6.81 9.61 -6.05
N ASP A 61 -7.72 9.93 -6.96
CA ASP A 61 -8.98 9.24 -7.18
C ASP A 61 -8.94 8.66 -8.60
N MET A 62 -8.98 7.33 -8.68
CA MET A 62 -8.83 6.60 -9.92
C MET A 62 -9.87 5.50 -10.04
N THR A 63 -10.46 5.38 -11.22
CA THR A 63 -11.33 4.27 -11.59
C THR A 63 -10.72 3.49 -12.75
N ILE A 64 -10.55 2.19 -12.56
CA ILE A 64 -10.07 1.23 -13.53
C ILE A 64 -11.25 0.35 -13.93
N TYR A 65 -11.41 0.09 -15.23
CA TYR A 65 -12.41 -0.85 -15.76
C TYR A 65 -11.65 -2.02 -16.40
N PRO A 66 -11.06 -2.93 -15.60
CA PRO A 66 -10.24 -4.00 -16.12
C PRO A 66 -11.09 -5.22 -16.48
N VAL A 67 -10.57 -6.07 -17.37
CA VAL A 67 -11.13 -7.40 -17.63
C VAL A 67 -10.72 -8.37 -16.52
N LYS A 68 -9.41 -8.44 -16.23
CA LYS A 68 -8.84 -9.23 -15.15
C LYS A 68 -7.76 -8.42 -14.43
N ILE A 69 -7.70 -8.51 -13.12
CA ILE A 69 -6.77 -7.74 -12.29
C ILE A 69 -6.44 -8.52 -11.02
N SER A 70 -5.19 -8.45 -10.58
CA SER A 70 -4.75 -9.06 -9.33
C SER A 70 -4.11 -8.01 -8.44
N LEU A 71 -4.44 -8.08 -7.17
CA LEU A 71 -3.95 -7.21 -6.11
C LEU A 71 -3.22 -8.06 -5.07
N ASP A 72 -1.99 -7.66 -4.74
CA ASP A 72 -1.16 -8.32 -3.73
C ASP A 72 -0.84 -7.30 -2.62
N PRO A 73 -1.70 -7.22 -1.58
CA PRO A 73 -1.49 -6.29 -0.49
C PRO A 73 -0.22 -6.62 0.30
N GLU A 74 0.55 -5.60 0.67
CA GLU A 74 1.75 -5.78 1.50
C GLU A 74 1.42 -6.23 2.93
N LEU A 75 0.25 -5.83 3.43
CA LEU A 75 -0.22 -6.07 4.79
C LEU A 75 -1.49 -6.91 4.74
N SER A 76 -1.82 -7.56 5.85
CA SER A 76 -3.13 -8.20 5.99
C SER A 76 -4.24 -7.16 5.85
N VAL A 77 -5.32 -7.51 5.14
CA VAL A 77 -6.44 -6.61 4.86
C VAL A 77 -7.75 -7.22 5.34
N ASN A 78 -8.71 -6.34 5.63
CA ASN A 78 -10.09 -6.74 5.90
C ASN A 78 -10.92 -6.46 4.64
N LEU A 79 -11.60 -7.49 4.15
CA LEU A 79 -12.51 -7.39 3.01
C LEU A 79 -13.93 -7.36 3.54
N SER A 80 -14.69 -6.33 3.19
CA SER A 80 -16.11 -6.24 3.54
C SER A 80 -16.95 -6.22 2.27
N THR A 81 -17.89 -7.16 2.16
CA THR A 81 -19.01 -7.11 1.21
C THR A 81 -20.32 -6.85 1.96
N ASP A 82 -21.43 -6.76 1.24
CA ASP A 82 -22.76 -6.56 1.83
C ASP A 82 -23.17 -7.66 2.84
N ASP A 83 -22.66 -8.88 2.68
CA ASP A 83 -23.08 -10.06 3.45
C ASP A 83 -21.93 -10.89 4.05
N THR A 84 -20.69 -10.52 3.77
CA THR A 84 -19.50 -11.27 4.21
C THR A 84 -18.41 -10.31 4.67
N VAL A 85 -17.76 -10.65 5.78
CA VAL A 85 -16.55 -9.96 6.24
C VAL A 85 -15.44 -11.00 6.36
N ILE A 86 -14.30 -10.73 5.73
CA ILE A 86 -13.10 -11.54 5.84
C ILE A 86 -12.06 -10.68 6.54
N GLU A 87 -11.65 -11.09 7.73
CA GLU A 87 -10.69 -10.35 8.56
C GLU A 87 -9.28 -10.93 8.42
N ASN A 88 -8.29 -10.04 8.48
CA ASN A 88 -6.86 -10.37 8.50
C ASN A 88 -6.41 -11.24 7.30
N PHE A 89 -7.04 -11.08 6.14
CA PHE A 89 -6.68 -11.82 4.93
C PHE A 89 -5.28 -11.41 4.46
N LYS A 90 -4.42 -12.39 4.19
CA LYS A 90 -3.10 -12.19 3.62
C LYS A 90 -2.95 -13.12 2.42
N GLY A 91 -2.84 -12.53 1.23
CA GLY A 91 -2.96 -13.31 0.02
C GLY A 91 -3.21 -12.44 -1.20
N THR A 92 -3.24 -13.08 -2.35
CA THR A 92 -3.58 -12.43 -3.61
C THR A 92 -5.10 -12.36 -3.77
N ILE A 93 -5.59 -11.19 -4.15
CA ILE A 93 -7.00 -10.95 -4.48
C ILE A 93 -7.07 -10.74 -5.98
N SER A 94 -7.66 -11.67 -6.71
CA SER A 94 -7.83 -11.56 -8.16
C SER A 94 -9.29 -11.36 -8.52
N PHE A 95 -9.57 -10.46 -9.45
CA PHE A 95 -10.89 -10.18 -9.97
C PHE A 95 -10.91 -10.47 -11.46
N ASP A 96 -11.94 -11.20 -11.87
CA ASP A 96 -12.30 -11.47 -13.25
C ASP A 96 -13.68 -10.85 -13.50
N PHE A 97 -13.68 -9.67 -14.09
CA PHE A 97 -14.90 -8.90 -14.36
C PHE A 97 -15.69 -9.46 -15.54
N GLU A 98 -15.05 -10.22 -16.44
CA GLU A 98 -15.77 -10.93 -17.51
C GLU A 98 -16.57 -12.11 -16.96
N GLU A 99 -15.95 -12.92 -16.10
CA GLU A 99 -16.62 -14.06 -15.46
C GLU A 99 -17.42 -13.68 -14.20
N GLN A 100 -17.33 -12.42 -13.75
CA GLN A 100 -17.92 -11.93 -12.50
C GLN A 100 -17.48 -12.73 -11.27
N LYS A 101 -16.19 -13.06 -11.21
CA LYS A 101 -15.57 -13.87 -10.15
C LYS A 101 -14.43 -13.16 -9.46
N MET A 102 -14.32 -13.41 -8.17
CA MET A 102 -13.20 -13.02 -7.32
C MET A 102 -12.55 -14.28 -6.77
N LEU A 103 -11.23 -14.36 -6.87
CA LEU A 103 -10.42 -15.44 -6.33
C LEU A 103 -9.53 -14.89 -5.22
N LEU A 104 -9.66 -15.48 -4.03
CA LEU A 104 -8.82 -15.20 -2.88
C LEU A 104 -7.87 -16.39 -2.69
N GLU A 105 -6.56 -16.15 -2.85
CA GLU A 105 -5.53 -17.16 -2.61
C GLU A 105 -4.68 -16.75 -1.40
N GLU A 106 -4.75 -17.52 -0.31
CA GLU A 106 -4.00 -17.20 0.90
C GLU A 106 -2.51 -17.54 0.72
N SER A 107 -1.61 -16.66 1.17
CA SER A 107 -0.17 -16.79 0.86
C SER A 107 0.55 -17.97 1.55
N SER A 108 0.05 -18.43 2.69
CA SER A 108 0.71 -19.38 3.58
C SER A 108 0.23 -20.82 3.38
N THR A 109 -0.86 -21.02 2.65
CA THR A 109 -1.56 -22.29 2.47
C THR A 109 -1.95 -22.48 1.01
N SER A 110 -2.48 -23.65 0.65
CA SER A 110 -3.07 -23.89 -0.67
C SER A 110 -4.55 -23.54 -0.72
N LEU A 111 -5.05 -22.77 0.26
CA LEU A 111 -6.46 -22.44 0.37
C LEU A 111 -6.84 -21.39 -0.68
N LYS A 112 -7.90 -21.70 -1.45
CA LYS A 112 -8.44 -20.83 -2.48
C LYS A 112 -9.94 -20.70 -2.31
N PHE A 113 -10.46 -19.49 -2.37
CA PHE A 113 -11.89 -19.20 -2.36
C PHE A 113 -12.28 -18.50 -3.66
N GLU A 114 -13.19 -19.12 -4.41
CA GLU A 114 -13.84 -18.47 -5.55
C GLU A 114 -15.21 -17.96 -5.08
N LEU A 115 -15.40 -16.64 -5.20
CA LEU A 115 -16.59 -15.92 -4.77
C LEU A 115 -17.10 -15.08 -5.95
N PRO A 116 -18.40 -14.83 -6.09
CA PRO A 116 -18.89 -13.86 -7.07
C PRO A 116 -18.36 -12.46 -6.73
N ILE A 117 -18.09 -11.64 -7.75
CA ILE A 117 -17.83 -10.21 -7.53
C ILE A 117 -19.08 -9.58 -6.93
N LYS A 118 -18.88 -8.88 -5.82
CA LYS A 118 -19.90 -8.06 -5.14
C LYS A 118 -19.28 -6.69 -4.88
N ASN A 119 -20.14 -5.75 -4.50
CA ASN A 119 -19.65 -4.50 -3.94
C ASN A 119 -18.79 -4.82 -2.72
N MET A 120 -17.54 -4.41 -2.79
CA MET A 120 -16.53 -4.70 -1.78
C MET A 120 -15.74 -3.44 -1.48
N GLU A 121 -15.42 -3.29 -0.21
CA GLU A 121 -14.53 -2.24 0.27
C GLU A 121 -13.35 -2.86 1.03
N ILE A 122 -12.15 -2.36 0.72
CA ILE A 122 -10.92 -2.70 1.42
C ILE A 122 -10.26 -1.40 1.86
N ASN A 123 -10.24 -1.18 3.17
CA ASN A 123 -9.62 0.00 3.79
C ASN A 123 -8.17 -0.26 4.20
N ASN A 124 -7.36 0.80 4.29
CA ASN A 124 -5.95 0.74 4.65
C ASN A 124 -5.14 -0.23 3.76
N PHE A 125 -5.54 -0.33 2.49
CA PHE A 125 -4.90 -1.17 1.49
C PHE A 125 -3.55 -0.56 1.08
N LYS A 126 -2.48 -1.34 1.28
CA LYS A 126 -1.12 -0.95 0.91
C LYS A 126 -0.58 -1.83 -0.20
N LEU A 127 -0.01 -1.22 -1.23
CA LEU A 127 0.46 -1.90 -2.42
C LEU A 127 1.76 -1.27 -2.93
N ASN A 128 2.82 -2.06 -2.99
CA ASN A 128 4.14 -1.59 -3.40
C ASN A 128 4.15 -1.17 -4.87
N SER A 129 3.58 -2.01 -5.73
CA SER A 129 3.49 -1.74 -7.16
C SER A 129 2.24 -2.37 -7.74
N PHE A 130 1.71 -1.71 -8.77
CA PHE A 130 0.60 -2.22 -9.56
C PHE A 130 0.76 -1.82 -11.00
N SER A 131 0.39 -2.71 -11.91
CA SER A 131 0.42 -2.45 -13.33
C SER A 131 -0.79 -3.10 -14.00
N ALA A 132 -1.43 -2.36 -14.89
CA ALA A 132 -2.46 -2.89 -15.76
C ALA A 132 -2.34 -2.26 -17.15
N ASP A 133 -2.54 -3.09 -18.18
CA ASP A 133 -2.44 -2.71 -19.58
C ASP A 133 -3.76 -2.98 -20.30
N ASN A 134 -4.01 -2.24 -21.39
CA ASN A 134 -5.22 -2.35 -22.19
C ASN A 134 -6.52 -2.19 -21.36
N ILE A 135 -6.51 -1.18 -20.48
CA ILE A 135 -7.62 -0.88 -19.57
C ILE A 135 -8.27 0.46 -19.93
N LYS A 136 -9.58 0.53 -19.73
CA LYS A 136 -10.24 1.82 -19.60
C LYS A 136 -9.96 2.39 -18.22
N LEU A 137 -9.52 3.64 -18.18
CA LEU A 137 -8.99 4.33 -17.01
C LEU A 137 -9.61 5.71 -16.90
N LYS A 138 -9.95 6.12 -15.68
CA LYS A 138 -10.27 7.50 -15.32
C LYS A 138 -9.42 7.91 -14.12
N ILE A 139 -8.72 9.03 -14.20
CA ILE A 139 -8.01 9.66 -13.07
C ILE A 139 -8.57 11.07 -12.93
N ALA A 140 -9.08 11.40 -11.74
CA ALA A 140 -9.61 12.74 -11.47
C ALA A 140 -8.49 13.80 -11.57
N PRO A 141 -8.79 15.03 -12.03
CA PRO A 141 -10.10 15.50 -12.48
C PRO A 141 -10.45 15.12 -13.93
N ASP A 142 -9.49 15.04 -14.86
CA ASP A 142 -9.80 15.12 -16.30
C ASP A 142 -9.12 14.06 -17.19
N ILE A 143 -8.46 13.06 -16.61
CA ILE A 143 -7.74 12.04 -17.40
C ILE A 143 -8.68 10.87 -17.67
N VAL A 144 -8.96 10.60 -18.95
CA VAL A 144 -9.74 9.44 -19.39
C VAL A 144 -9.03 8.74 -20.54
N SER A 145 -8.94 7.42 -20.48
CA SER A 145 -8.42 6.57 -21.56
C SER A 145 -9.34 5.37 -21.76
N GLU A 146 -9.55 4.97 -23.01
CA GLU A 146 -10.30 3.74 -23.35
C GLU A 146 -9.38 2.52 -23.52
N ASN A 147 -8.12 2.73 -23.94
CA ASN A 147 -7.11 1.68 -24.14
C ASN A 147 -5.77 2.15 -23.55
N GLY A 148 -5.77 2.41 -22.25
CA GLY A 148 -4.59 2.90 -21.53
C GLY A 148 -3.79 1.80 -20.85
N SER A 149 -2.64 2.19 -20.32
CA SER A 149 -1.99 1.43 -19.27
C SER A 149 -1.66 2.30 -18.09
N ILE A 150 -1.48 1.68 -16.93
CA ILE A 150 -1.10 2.38 -15.71
C ILE A 150 -0.10 1.58 -14.91
N GLN A 151 0.81 2.30 -14.28
CA GLN A 151 1.72 1.82 -13.26
C GLN A 151 1.63 2.72 -12.03
N LEU A 152 1.45 2.10 -10.86
CA LEU A 152 1.41 2.75 -9.55
C LEU A 152 2.57 2.26 -8.71
N GLN A 153 3.10 3.14 -7.86
CA GLN A 153 4.06 2.77 -6.81
C GLN A 153 3.64 3.33 -5.46
N ASN A 154 3.84 2.51 -4.43
CA ASN A 154 3.57 2.81 -3.03
C ASN A 154 2.17 3.39 -2.81
N PHE A 155 1.15 2.68 -3.29
CA PHE A 155 -0.23 3.06 -3.02
C PHE A 155 -0.58 2.75 -1.57
N PHE A 156 -1.24 3.69 -0.91
CA PHE A 156 -1.87 3.50 0.39
C PHE A 156 -3.23 4.21 0.42
N GLY A 157 -4.30 3.46 0.67
CA GLY A 157 -5.63 4.03 0.75
C GLY A 157 -6.73 3.00 0.76
N LYS A 158 -7.79 3.29 0.03
CA LYS A 158 -9.01 2.52 -0.06
C LYS A 158 -9.17 1.95 -1.46
N VAL A 159 -9.55 0.67 -1.53
CA VAL A 159 -9.97 0.00 -2.76
C VAL A 159 -11.47 -0.26 -2.67
N ILE A 160 -12.21 0.18 -3.69
CA ILE A 160 -13.63 -0.10 -3.82
C ILE A 160 -13.81 -0.91 -5.08
N VAL A 161 -14.42 -2.08 -4.98
CA VAL A 161 -14.74 -2.92 -6.13
C VAL A 161 -16.24 -2.95 -6.30
N THR A 162 -16.68 -2.75 -7.54
CA THR A 162 -18.07 -2.96 -7.97
C THR A 162 -18.09 -4.07 -9.01
N THR A 163 -19.26 -4.42 -9.54
CA THR A 163 -19.37 -5.39 -10.62
C THR A 163 -18.75 -4.93 -11.94
N GLU A 164 -18.46 -3.63 -12.09
CA GLU A 164 -18.02 -3.04 -13.36
C GLU A 164 -16.62 -2.42 -13.31
N ASN A 165 -16.13 -2.08 -12.11
CA ASN A 165 -14.90 -1.32 -11.97
C ASN A 165 -14.23 -1.53 -10.62
N LEU A 166 -12.96 -1.13 -10.59
CA LEU A 166 -12.14 -1.02 -9.39
C LEU A 166 -11.74 0.44 -9.20
N LYS A 167 -12.09 1.02 -8.06
CA LYS A 167 -11.72 2.37 -7.66
C LYS A 167 -10.60 2.35 -6.62
N LEU A 168 -9.62 3.21 -6.81
CA LEU A 168 -8.51 3.47 -5.90
C LEU A 168 -8.60 4.91 -5.42
N GLU A 169 -8.75 5.10 -4.12
CA GLU A 169 -8.76 6.41 -3.45
C GLU A 169 -7.64 6.42 -2.41
N GLY A 170 -6.66 7.30 -2.54
CA GLY A 170 -5.57 7.35 -1.57
C GLY A 170 -4.32 8.06 -2.05
N ASN A 171 -3.20 7.71 -1.44
CA ASN A 171 -1.91 8.31 -1.70
C ASN A 171 -1.02 7.38 -2.53
N VAL A 172 -0.26 7.96 -3.45
CA VAL A 172 0.74 7.25 -4.26
C VAL A 172 2.03 8.02 -4.29
N SER A 173 3.18 7.33 -4.38
CA SER A 173 4.45 8.01 -4.62
C SER A 173 4.68 8.32 -6.09
N LYS A 174 4.11 7.51 -6.99
CA LYS A 174 4.30 7.64 -8.42
C LYS A 174 3.15 7.03 -9.20
N ILE A 175 2.71 7.74 -10.24
CA ILE A 175 1.85 7.18 -11.30
C ILE A 175 2.52 7.39 -12.64
N VAL A 176 2.48 6.37 -13.48
CA VAL A 176 2.74 6.48 -14.93
C VAL A 176 1.53 5.94 -15.65
N ALA A 177 0.82 6.77 -16.40
CA ALA A 177 -0.30 6.36 -17.23
C ALA A 177 0.04 6.58 -18.71
N LYS A 178 -0.21 5.59 -19.57
CA LYS A 178 -0.17 5.75 -21.01
C LYS A 178 -1.58 5.91 -21.55
N ILE A 179 -1.81 6.98 -22.30
CA ILE A 179 -3.12 7.39 -22.83
C ILE A 179 -2.94 7.66 -24.32
N GLY A 180 -3.28 6.67 -25.15
CA GLY A 180 -2.90 6.69 -26.57
C GLY A 180 -1.38 6.76 -26.72
N ASP A 181 -0.89 7.76 -27.47
CA ASP A 181 0.55 8.00 -27.67
C ASP A 181 1.20 8.84 -26.55
N ASN A 182 0.41 9.37 -25.62
CA ASN A 182 0.90 10.24 -24.55
C ASN A 182 1.22 9.46 -23.29
N THR A 183 2.31 9.84 -22.62
CA THR A 183 2.64 9.37 -21.27
C THR A 183 2.40 10.49 -20.27
N TRP A 184 1.52 10.25 -19.31
CA TRP A 184 1.27 11.12 -18.17
C TRP A 184 1.99 10.55 -16.95
N GLU A 185 2.63 11.41 -16.16
CA GLU A 185 3.40 11.00 -14.99
C GLU A 185 3.18 11.96 -13.82
N LEU A 186 3.02 11.39 -12.63
CA LEU A 186 2.95 12.08 -11.35
C LEU A 186 4.06 11.52 -10.45
N LYS A 187 4.90 12.38 -9.88
CA LYS A 187 6.09 12.06 -9.06
C LYS A 187 6.27 13.10 -7.96
#